data_AF-A0A970GKS5-F1
#
_entry.id   AF-A0A970GKS5-F1
#
_cell.length_a   1.000
_cell.length_b   1.000
_cell.length_c   1.000
_cell.angle_alpha   90.00
_cell.angle_beta   90.00
_cell.angle_gamma   90.00
#
_symmetry.space_group_name_H-M   'P 1'
#
loop_
_entity.id
_entity.type
_entity.pdbx_description
1 polymer ?
#
loop_
_entity_poly.entity_id
_entity_poly.type
_entity_poly.pdbx_seq_one_letter_code
_entity_poly.pdbx_strand_id
1 'polypeptide(L)'
;MEQGSGIHRTDNCQQTGFSSGEACLPAGSTAWEDQVEAKTKEEKNHEFSYFSKPVRNTKPSATVDLQVVYEMIKSDAYKEVTQTLREIDEPGVARDFKAEHFDYVTFSGTFTRRKKECLVNHSGLLCFDFDHLDDPTELKKALVKHEAIETELAFVSPSGNGLKWVISIDLSLATHEMWFNAVRNIVAPPYHVKVD
;
A
#
# COMPACT_ATOMS: atom_id res chain seq x y z
N MET A 1 1.92 -10.19 72.09
CA MET A 1 1.70 -11.04 70.90
C MET A 1 2.73 -10.67 69.82
N GLU A 2 4.03 -11.00 69.89
CA GLU A 2 4.70 -12.16 70.54
C GLU A 2 4.21 -13.52 70.05
N GLN A 3 5.05 -14.56 69.97
CA GLN A 3 6.51 -14.72 69.75
C GLN A 3 6.77 -16.25 69.68
N GLY A 4 7.96 -16.67 69.25
CA GLY A 4 8.38 -18.08 69.19
C GLY A 4 8.58 -18.56 67.74
N SER A 5 9.73 -19.09 67.31
CA SER A 5 10.56 -20.22 67.81
C SER A 5 9.99 -21.60 67.38
N GLY A 6 10.80 -22.60 67.03
CA GLY A 6 12.27 -22.71 66.97
C GLY A 6 12.69 -24.14 66.55
N ILE A 7 13.89 -24.60 66.96
CA ILE A 7 14.45 -25.99 66.79
C ILE A 7 15.05 -26.21 65.37
N HIS A 8 16.37 -26.37 65.14
CA HIS A 8 17.33 -27.46 65.47
C HIS A 8 17.00 -28.79 64.72
N ARG A 9 17.92 -29.67 64.27
CA ARG A 9 19.41 -29.89 64.27
C ARG A 9 19.70 -31.04 63.25
N THR A 10 20.89 -31.50 62.85
CA THR A 10 22.33 -31.29 63.14
C THR A 10 23.16 -31.84 61.95
N ASP A 11 24.41 -31.37 61.75
CA ASP A 11 25.60 -32.13 61.28
C ASP A 11 25.61 -32.84 59.88
N ASN A 12 26.72 -33.21 59.22
CA ASN A 12 28.13 -32.74 59.18
C ASN A 12 28.87 -33.62 58.13
N CYS A 13 29.59 -33.06 57.13
CA CYS A 13 30.81 -33.70 56.63
C CYS A 13 31.76 -32.83 55.77
N GLN A 14 33.00 -32.75 56.23
CA GLN A 14 34.29 -32.77 55.51
C GLN A 14 34.54 -31.91 54.26
N GLN A 15 35.62 -31.14 54.40
CA GLN A 15 36.41 -30.48 53.35
C GLN A 15 36.97 -31.48 52.34
N THR A 16 37.11 -31.05 51.09
CA THR A 16 38.43 -31.02 50.44
C THR A 16 38.61 -29.66 49.78
N GLY A 17 39.85 -29.21 49.64
CA GLY A 17 40.19 -27.97 48.94
C GLY A 17 41.36 -28.21 48.00
N PHE A 18 41.36 -27.53 46.86
CA PHE A 18 42.48 -27.48 45.93
C PHE A 18 42.62 -26.06 45.39
N SER A 19 43.84 -25.56 45.29
CA SER A 19 44.14 -24.23 44.78
C SER A 19 44.81 -24.31 43.41
N SER A 20 44.29 -23.53 42.48
CA SER A 20 44.97 -23.07 41.26
C SER A 20 44.24 -21.83 40.78
N GLY A 21 44.96 -20.85 40.24
CA GLY A 21 44.34 -19.70 39.58
C GLY A 21 44.85 -19.64 38.15
N GLU A 22 43.94 -19.50 37.19
CA GLU A 22 44.21 -19.08 35.81
C GLU A 22 43.04 -18.21 35.33
N ALA A 23 43.24 -17.51 34.21
CA ALA A 23 42.45 -16.33 33.85
C ALA A 23 41.76 -16.43 32.47
N CYS A 24 40.99 -15.38 32.17
CA CYS A 24 40.33 -15.05 30.90
C CYS A 24 38.98 -15.71 30.58
N LEU A 25 38.18 -14.91 29.88
CA LEU A 25 36.86 -15.18 29.29
C LEU A 25 37.05 -15.49 27.78
N PRO A 26 35.98 -15.77 27.00
CA PRO A 26 34.90 -16.73 27.24
C PRO A 26 34.68 -17.67 26.01
N ALA A 27 33.88 -18.72 26.16
CA ALA A 27 33.35 -19.48 25.02
C ALA A 27 31.95 -20.06 25.36
N GLY A 28 30.93 -19.92 24.52
CA GLY A 28 30.85 -19.13 23.29
C GLY A 28 29.39 -18.83 22.91
N SER A 29 29.16 -17.73 22.19
CA SER A 29 27.83 -17.38 21.67
C SER A 29 27.44 -18.26 20.47
N THR A 30 26.14 -18.47 20.30
CA THR A 30 25.56 -19.26 19.21
C THR A 30 25.58 -18.49 17.89
N ALA A 31 26.68 -18.60 17.14
CA ALA A 31 26.90 -17.92 15.86
C ALA A 31 26.05 -18.46 14.67
N TRP A 32 24.76 -18.70 14.90
CA TRP A 32 23.75 -18.99 13.87
C TRP A 32 22.65 -17.90 13.77
N GLU A 33 22.58 -16.99 14.76
CA GLU A 33 21.54 -15.97 14.84
C GLU A 33 21.91 -14.67 14.07
N ASP A 34 23.20 -14.45 13.79
CA ASP A 34 23.76 -13.24 13.16
C ASP A 34 23.66 -13.19 11.62
N GLN A 35 23.01 -14.15 10.96
CA GLN A 35 22.89 -14.21 9.48
C GLN A 35 21.50 -13.86 8.92
N VAL A 36 20.68 -13.14 9.69
CA VAL A 36 19.50 -12.45 9.14
C VAL A 36 19.93 -11.15 8.47
N GLU A 37 20.47 -11.23 7.25
CA GLU A 37 20.62 -10.04 6.41
C GLU A 37 19.24 -9.40 6.20
N ALA A 38 19.01 -8.28 6.90
CA ALA A 38 17.85 -7.45 6.69
C ALA A 38 17.91 -6.88 5.27
N LYS A 39 17.25 -7.56 4.32
CA LYS A 39 17.00 -7.00 2.99
C LYS A 39 16.18 -5.74 3.15
N THR A 40 16.86 -4.60 3.15
CA THR A 40 16.24 -3.29 2.93
C THR A 40 15.44 -3.41 1.65
N LYS A 41 14.09 -3.35 1.74
CA LYS A 41 13.24 -3.07 0.57
C LYS A 41 13.79 -1.76 0.00
N GLU A 42 14.45 -1.83 -1.15
CA GLU A 42 14.85 -0.65 -1.90
C GLU A 42 13.58 0.16 -2.15
N GLU A 43 13.52 1.39 -1.63
CA GLU A 43 12.30 2.20 -1.64
C GLU A 43 11.98 2.59 -3.09
N LYS A 44 11.15 1.76 -3.75
CA LYS A 44 10.65 2.00 -5.09
C LYS A 44 9.80 3.27 -5.08
N ASN A 45 10.41 4.40 -5.41
CA ASN A 45 9.69 5.65 -5.59
C ASN A 45 8.73 5.49 -6.77
N HIS A 46 7.44 5.32 -6.46
CA HIS A 46 6.39 5.02 -7.41
C HIS A 46 5.94 6.29 -8.17
N GLU A 47 6.85 6.85 -8.99
CA GLU A 47 6.60 8.07 -9.74
C GLU A 47 5.65 7.89 -10.93
N PHE A 48 4.73 8.83 -11.09
CA PHE A 48 3.84 8.90 -12.24
C PHE A 48 3.45 10.33 -12.62
N SER A 49 2.95 10.49 -13.85
CA SER A 49 2.57 11.82 -14.37
C SER A 49 1.25 12.33 -13.79
N TYR A 50 1.28 13.61 -13.40
CA TYR A 50 0.14 14.41 -12.96
C TYR A 50 -0.30 15.36 -14.08
N PHE A 51 -1.61 15.52 -14.26
CA PHE A 51 -2.22 16.32 -15.30
C PHE A 51 -3.28 17.25 -14.70
N SER A 52 -3.00 18.55 -14.71
CA SER A 52 -3.96 19.56 -14.26
C SER A 52 -5.21 19.59 -15.15
N LYS A 53 -6.39 19.83 -14.54
CA LYS A 53 -7.67 20.00 -15.23
C LYS A 53 -7.57 20.98 -16.42
N PRO A 54 -8.40 20.83 -17.47
CA PRO A 54 -9.38 19.76 -17.73
C PRO A 54 -8.75 18.49 -18.33
N VAL A 55 -9.54 17.41 -18.44
CA VAL A 55 -9.12 16.07 -18.92
C VAL A 55 -8.51 16.04 -20.34
N ARG A 56 -8.76 17.10 -21.14
CA ARG A 56 -8.16 17.32 -22.47
C ARG A 56 -6.70 17.76 -22.43
N ASN A 57 -6.16 18.12 -21.26
CA ASN A 57 -4.75 18.47 -21.06
C ASN A 57 -3.85 17.22 -21.15
N THR A 58 -3.54 16.78 -22.36
CA THR A 58 -2.79 15.54 -22.60
C THR A 58 -1.27 15.62 -22.35
N LYS A 59 -0.75 16.74 -21.81
CA LYS A 59 0.65 16.87 -21.35
C LYS A 59 0.66 16.89 -19.81
N PRO A 60 1.61 16.23 -19.14
CA PRO A 60 1.75 16.37 -17.69
C PRO A 60 2.06 17.82 -17.31
N SER A 61 1.58 18.24 -16.15
CA SER A 61 2.02 19.46 -15.47
C SER A 61 3.06 19.17 -14.37
N ALA A 62 3.12 17.94 -13.86
CA ALA A 62 4.15 17.48 -12.93
C ALA A 62 4.39 15.95 -13.00
N THR A 63 5.43 15.49 -12.31
CA THR A 63 5.59 14.11 -11.85
C THR A 63 5.33 14.10 -10.35
N VAL A 64 4.62 13.10 -9.84
CA VAL A 64 4.27 12.95 -8.41
C VAL A 64 4.32 11.47 -8.00
N ASP A 65 4.25 11.22 -6.70
CA ASP A 65 4.21 9.89 -6.09
C ASP A 65 2.85 9.59 -5.42
N LEU A 66 2.75 8.42 -4.77
CA LEU A 66 1.57 7.99 -4.01
C LEU A 66 1.28 8.85 -2.77
N GLN A 67 2.29 9.37 -2.07
CA GLN A 67 2.11 10.18 -0.87
C GLN A 67 1.47 11.52 -1.23
N VAL A 68 1.94 12.18 -2.30
CA VAL A 68 1.35 13.42 -2.82
C VAL A 68 -0.13 13.19 -3.17
N VAL A 69 -0.46 12.11 -3.88
CA VAL A 69 -1.86 11.80 -4.23
C VAL A 69 -2.71 11.47 -3.00
N TYR A 70 -2.16 10.73 -2.03
CA TYR A 70 -2.83 10.42 -0.77
C TYR A 70 -3.19 11.69 0.02
N GLU A 71 -2.24 12.63 0.19
CA GLU A 71 -2.51 13.89 0.88
C GLU A 71 -3.52 14.76 0.11
N MET A 72 -3.45 14.80 -1.23
CA MET A 72 -4.43 15.52 -2.05
C MET A 72 -5.85 14.96 -1.89
N ILE A 73 -6.01 13.63 -1.81
CA ILE A 73 -7.30 12.95 -1.57
C ILE A 73 -7.79 13.15 -0.11
N LYS A 74 -6.88 13.29 0.85
CA LYS A 74 -7.19 13.54 2.27
C LYS A 74 -7.53 14.99 2.57
N SER A 75 -6.98 15.93 1.80
CA SER A 75 -7.22 17.36 1.94
C SER A 75 -8.60 17.79 1.45
N ASP A 76 -9.03 18.98 1.85
CA ASP A 76 -10.26 19.61 1.35
C ASP A 76 -10.15 20.07 -0.13
N ALA A 77 -8.98 19.94 -0.80
CA ALA A 77 -8.71 20.52 -2.12
C ALA A 77 -9.64 20.05 -3.26
N TYR A 78 -10.26 18.86 -3.12
CA TYR A 78 -11.25 18.33 -4.06
C TYR A 78 -12.66 18.24 -3.50
N LYS A 79 -12.90 18.73 -2.27
CA LYS A 79 -14.15 18.51 -1.51
C LYS A 79 -15.35 19.19 -2.15
N GLU A 80 -15.29 20.51 -2.34
CA GLU A 80 -16.40 21.30 -2.89
C GLU A 80 -16.76 20.82 -4.31
N VAL A 81 -15.77 20.68 -5.19
CA VAL A 81 -15.96 20.18 -6.56
C VAL A 81 -16.49 18.73 -6.61
N THR A 82 -16.17 17.90 -5.60
CA THR A 82 -16.74 16.55 -5.45
C THR A 82 -18.17 16.58 -4.93
N GLN A 83 -18.54 17.55 -4.09
CA GLN A 83 -19.93 17.76 -3.67
C GLN A 83 -20.77 18.22 -4.85
N THR A 84 -20.35 19.27 -5.58
CA THR A 84 -21.05 19.75 -6.79
C THR A 84 -21.19 18.67 -7.86
N LEU A 85 -20.17 17.82 -8.08
CA LEU A 85 -20.28 16.70 -9.02
C LEU A 85 -21.38 15.69 -8.61
N ARG A 86 -21.61 15.48 -7.31
CA ARG A 86 -22.59 14.53 -6.77
C ARG A 86 -24.01 15.11 -6.68
N GLU A 87 -24.16 16.42 -6.91
CA GLU A 87 -25.44 17.13 -7.00
C GLU A 87 -25.97 17.20 -8.46
N ILE A 88 -25.26 16.60 -9.43
CA ILE A 88 -25.66 16.57 -10.84
C ILE A 88 -26.30 15.22 -11.17
N ASP A 89 -27.64 15.19 -11.24
CA ASP A 89 -28.41 13.97 -11.57
C ASP A 89 -28.22 13.47 -13.01
N GLU A 90 -27.96 14.37 -13.97
CA GLU A 90 -27.87 14.01 -15.39
C GLU A 90 -26.47 13.43 -15.72
N PRO A 91 -26.35 12.14 -16.13
CA PRO A 91 -25.05 11.49 -16.26
C PRO A 91 -24.12 12.10 -17.32
N GLY A 92 -24.67 12.71 -18.39
CA GLY A 92 -23.89 13.43 -19.40
C GLY A 92 -23.25 14.70 -18.83
N VAL A 93 -24.04 15.55 -18.17
CA VAL A 93 -23.56 16.77 -17.49
C VAL A 93 -22.60 16.40 -16.35
N ALA A 94 -22.86 15.34 -15.57
CA ALA A 94 -21.95 14.90 -14.51
C ALA A 94 -20.60 14.42 -15.08
N ARG A 95 -20.61 13.65 -16.18
CA ARG A 95 -19.39 13.24 -16.90
C ARG A 95 -18.62 14.46 -17.42
N ASP A 96 -19.30 15.43 -18.02
CA ASP A 96 -18.64 16.57 -18.66
C ASP A 96 -18.15 17.60 -17.61
N PHE A 97 -18.86 17.73 -16.48
CA PHE A 97 -18.37 18.46 -15.30
C PHE A 97 -17.12 17.78 -14.71
N LYS A 98 -17.13 16.46 -14.54
CA LYS A 98 -15.98 15.65 -14.08
C LYS A 98 -14.78 15.82 -15.02
N ALA A 99 -15.03 15.85 -16.32
CA ALA A 99 -14.04 16.06 -17.37
C ALA A 99 -13.41 17.47 -17.33
N GLU A 100 -14.16 18.51 -16.99
CA GLU A 100 -13.64 19.88 -16.97
C GLU A 100 -12.95 20.27 -15.65
N HIS A 101 -13.42 19.77 -14.50
CA HIS A 101 -13.04 20.31 -13.19
C HIS A 101 -12.04 19.47 -12.39
N PHE A 102 -11.78 18.21 -12.77
CA PHE A 102 -10.83 17.34 -12.06
C PHE A 102 -9.48 17.23 -12.75
N ASP A 103 -8.42 17.34 -11.94
CA ASP A 103 -7.07 16.94 -12.31
C ASP A 103 -7.00 15.40 -12.25
N TYR A 104 -6.02 14.80 -12.92
CA TYR A 104 -5.88 13.34 -12.96
C TYR A 104 -4.41 12.89 -13.00
N VAL A 105 -4.18 11.63 -12.66
CA VAL A 105 -2.86 10.99 -12.66
C VAL A 105 -2.88 9.72 -13.51
N THR A 106 -1.72 9.30 -14.03
CA THR A 106 -1.55 8.02 -14.71
C THR A 106 -0.72 7.07 -13.85
N PHE A 107 -1.31 6.52 -12.77
CA PHE A 107 -0.61 5.71 -11.76
C PHE A 107 0.41 4.70 -12.30
N SER A 108 0.19 4.13 -13.49
CA SER A 108 1.11 3.22 -14.16
C SER A 108 2.45 3.82 -14.62
N GLY A 109 2.67 5.13 -14.58
CA GLY A 109 3.99 5.69 -14.84
C GLY A 109 4.04 7.15 -15.27
N THR A 110 5.24 7.57 -15.67
CA THR A 110 5.52 8.88 -16.25
C THR A 110 5.40 8.82 -17.77
N PHE A 111 4.86 9.88 -18.37
CA PHE A 111 4.54 9.94 -19.79
C PHE A 111 4.97 11.29 -20.39
N THR A 112 5.37 11.32 -21.66
CA THR A 112 5.51 12.61 -22.39
C THR A 112 4.15 13.22 -22.74
N ARG A 113 3.14 12.36 -22.96
CA ARG A 113 1.73 12.69 -23.17
C ARG A 113 0.83 11.54 -22.72
N ARG A 114 -0.43 11.81 -22.37
CA ARG A 114 -1.45 10.79 -22.02
C ARG A 114 -1.82 9.89 -23.23
N LYS A 115 -0.97 8.90 -23.53
CA LYS A 115 -1.14 7.83 -24.53
C LYS A 115 -0.26 6.62 -24.16
N LYS A 116 -0.68 5.37 -24.44
CA LYS A 116 0.08 4.15 -24.09
C LYS A 116 1.48 4.15 -24.73
N GLU A 117 1.60 4.70 -25.94
CA GLU A 117 2.83 4.78 -26.73
C GLU A 117 3.78 5.91 -26.29
N CYS A 118 3.34 6.76 -25.34
CA CYS A 118 4.09 7.92 -24.84
C CYS A 118 4.64 7.73 -23.41
N LEU A 119 4.58 6.51 -22.88
CA LEU A 119 5.19 6.09 -21.62
C LEU A 119 6.70 6.33 -21.65
N VAL A 120 7.25 6.81 -20.54
CA VAL A 120 8.70 7.02 -20.32
C VAL A 120 9.22 5.96 -19.36
N ASN A 121 8.81 6.04 -18.08
CA ASN A 121 9.11 5.03 -17.08
C ASN A 121 7.80 4.48 -16.50
N HIS A 122 7.69 3.16 -16.37
CA HIS A 122 6.56 2.53 -15.66
C HIS A 122 6.83 2.56 -14.15
N SER A 123 5.85 3.03 -13.38
CA SER A 123 5.94 3.18 -11.92
C SER A 123 6.06 1.89 -11.11
N GLY A 124 5.84 0.71 -11.72
CA GLY A 124 5.57 -0.53 -10.99
C GLY A 124 4.18 -0.60 -10.31
N LEU A 125 3.23 0.28 -10.64
CA LEU A 125 1.84 0.23 -10.14
C LEU A 125 0.83 -0.18 -11.21
N LEU A 126 -0.25 -0.86 -10.80
CA LEU A 126 -1.53 -0.90 -11.52
C LEU A 126 -2.58 -0.09 -10.78
N CYS A 127 -3.49 0.54 -11.51
CA CYS A 127 -4.74 1.08 -11.00
C CYS A 127 -5.89 0.43 -11.75
N PHE A 128 -6.89 -0.04 -11.02
CA PHE A 128 -8.15 -0.56 -11.54
C PHE A 128 -9.26 0.46 -11.31
N ASP A 129 -10.12 0.67 -12.30
CA ASP A 129 -11.36 1.42 -12.15
C ASP A 129 -12.54 0.46 -12.01
N PHE A 130 -13.32 0.63 -10.94
CA PHE A 130 -14.58 -0.07 -10.73
C PHE A 130 -15.70 0.98 -10.69
N ASP A 131 -16.36 1.25 -11.82
CA ASP A 131 -17.52 2.15 -11.89
C ASP A 131 -18.85 1.40 -11.71
N HIS A 132 -19.92 2.14 -11.42
CA HIS A 132 -21.30 1.65 -11.25
C HIS A 132 -21.50 0.63 -10.11
N LEU A 133 -20.84 0.86 -8.98
CA LEU A 133 -21.01 0.07 -7.75
C LEU A 133 -22.14 0.62 -6.89
N ASP A 134 -23.01 -0.26 -6.39
CA ASP A 134 -24.06 0.09 -5.42
C ASP A 134 -23.50 0.54 -4.07
N ASP A 135 -22.45 -0.15 -3.56
CA ASP A 135 -21.64 0.31 -2.43
C ASP A 135 -20.14 0.06 -2.67
N PRO A 136 -19.38 1.10 -3.10
CA PRO A 136 -17.92 1.06 -3.17
C PRO A 136 -17.22 0.72 -1.84
N THR A 137 -17.88 0.89 -0.70
CA THR A 137 -17.30 0.77 0.64
C THR A 137 -17.02 -0.67 1.02
N GLU A 138 -17.95 -1.60 0.76
CA GLU A 138 -17.73 -3.02 1.03
C GLU A 138 -16.69 -3.63 0.07
N LEU A 139 -16.73 -3.28 -1.22
CA LEU A 139 -15.67 -3.69 -2.15
C LEU A 139 -14.29 -3.18 -1.69
N LYS A 140 -14.20 -1.91 -1.27
CA LYS A 140 -12.96 -1.36 -0.69
C LYS A 140 -12.51 -2.12 0.56
N LYS A 141 -13.43 -2.46 1.47
CA LYS A 141 -13.12 -3.24 2.69
C LYS A 141 -12.61 -4.65 2.36
N ALA A 142 -13.11 -5.26 1.29
CA ALA A 142 -12.66 -6.58 0.82
C ALA A 142 -11.27 -6.50 0.16
N LEU A 143 -11.08 -5.61 -0.82
CA LEU A 143 -9.83 -5.48 -1.56
C LEU A 143 -8.64 -5.06 -0.68
N VAL A 144 -8.84 -4.13 0.27
CA VAL A 144 -7.81 -3.70 1.24
C VAL A 144 -7.40 -4.83 2.20
N LYS A 145 -8.19 -5.91 2.29
CA LYS A 145 -7.90 -7.10 3.13
C LYS A 145 -7.53 -8.35 2.30
N HIS A 146 -7.27 -8.19 1.00
CA HIS A 146 -7.08 -9.32 0.11
C HIS A 146 -5.69 -9.96 0.30
N GLU A 147 -5.63 -11.11 0.98
CA GLU A 147 -4.39 -11.75 1.45
C GLU A 147 -3.28 -11.93 0.41
N ALA A 148 -3.65 -12.12 -0.87
CA ALA A 148 -2.70 -12.34 -1.96
C ALA A 148 -2.32 -11.08 -2.76
N ILE A 149 -2.83 -9.89 -2.44
CA ILE A 149 -2.59 -8.65 -3.21
C ILE A 149 -2.40 -7.45 -2.28
N GLU A 150 -1.16 -6.95 -2.18
CA GLU A 150 -0.79 -5.76 -1.38
C GLU A 150 -1.46 -4.51 -1.99
N THR A 151 -2.18 -3.73 -1.15
CA THR A 151 -2.92 -2.54 -1.59
C THR A 151 -2.16 -1.27 -1.22
N GLU A 152 -1.73 -0.53 -2.24
CA GLU A 152 -1.00 0.73 -2.10
C GLU A 152 -1.96 1.90 -1.79
N LEU A 153 -3.10 1.95 -2.49
CA LEU A 153 -4.09 3.02 -2.31
C LEU A 153 -5.50 2.53 -2.72
N ALA A 154 -6.53 2.89 -1.94
CA ALA A 154 -7.92 2.60 -2.29
C ALA A 154 -8.85 3.75 -1.91
N PHE A 155 -9.63 4.29 -2.86
CA PHE A 155 -10.51 5.44 -2.61
C PHE A 155 -11.75 5.47 -3.51
N VAL A 156 -12.87 5.90 -2.93
CA VAL A 156 -14.12 6.11 -3.67
C VAL A 156 -13.90 7.24 -4.68
N SER A 157 -14.34 7.03 -5.93
CA SER A 157 -14.15 8.00 -7.00
C SER A 157 -14.95 9.29 -6.75
N PRO A 158 -14.62 10.42 -7.41
CA PRO A 158 -15.37 11.66 -7.25
C PRO A 158 -16.88 11.49 -7.50
N SER A 159 -17.28 10.63 -8.42
CA SER A 159 -18.69 10.32 -8.72
C SER A 159 -19.45 9.62 -7.58
N GLY A 160 -18.76 9.11 -6.55
CA GLY A 160 -19.37 8.49 -5.37
C GLY A 160 -19.81 7.03 -5.55
N ASN A 161 -20.09 6.60 -6.78
CA ASN A 161 -20.56 5.26 -7.16
C ASN A 161 -19.48 4.39 -7.82
N GLY A 162 -18.22 4.62 -7.50
CA GLY A 162 -17.11 3.82 -8.02
C GLY A 162 -15.90 3.80 -7.10
N LEU A 163 -14.98 2.86 -7.31
CA LEU A 163 -13.78 2.64 -6.52
C LEU A 163 -12.54 2.68 -7.42
N LYS A 164 -11.52 3.42 -6.98
CA LYS A 164 -10.15 3.30 -7.51
C LYS A 164 -9.31 2.48 -6.55
N TRP A 165 -8.64 1.46 -7.08
CA TRP A 165 -7.76 0.57 -6.34
C TRP A 165 -6.40 0.50 -7.03
N VAL A 166 -5.34 0.77 -6.26
CA VAL A 166 -3.96 0.83 -6.73
C VAL A 166 -3.15 -0.21 -5.98
N ILE A 167 -2.36 -0.99 -6.72
CA ILE A 167 -1.51 -2.08 -6.23
C ILE A 167 -0.13 -1.98 -6.84
N SER A 168 0.89 -2.51 -6.18
CA SER A 168 2.22 -2.69 -6.76
C SER A 168 2.31 -4.00 -7.56
N ILE A 169 3.16 -4.02 -8.59
CA ILE A 169 3.43 -5.18 -9.45
C ILE A 169 4.92 -5.31 -9.77
N ASP A 170 5.38 -6.54 -9.99
CA ASP A 170 6.77 -6.78 -10.40
C ASP A 170 6.89 -7.00 -11.92
N LEU A 171 7.37 -5.97 -12.60
CA LEU A 171 7.60 -5.95 -14.04
C LEU A 171 8.76 -6.86 -14.50
N SER A 172 9.58 -7.38 -13.58
CA SER A 172 10.57 -8.41 -13.90
C SER A 172 9.95 -9.81 -14.04
N LEU A 173 8.78 -10.04 -13.43
CA LEU A 173 8.09 -11.33 -13.46
C LEU A 173 7.07 -11.43 -14.61
N ALA A 174 6.35 -10.34 -14.92
CA ALA A 174 5.34 -10.32 -15.97
C ALA A 174 5.09 -8.90 -16.50
N THR A 175 4.55 -8.80 -17.71
CA THR A 175 4.17 -7.49 -18.29
C THR A 175 2.98 -6.86 -17.56
N HIS A 176 2.83 -5.54 -17.67
CA HIS A 176 1.65 -4.78 -17.21
C HIS A 176 0.32 -5.46 -17.58
N GLU A 177 0.19 -5.91 -18.83
CA GLU A 177 -1.03 -6.50 -19.37
C GLU A 177 -1.28 -7.91 -18.80
N MET A 178 -0.22 -8.70 -18.59
CA MET A 178 -0.31 -10.00 -17.90
C MET A 178 -0.73 -9.83 -16.43
N TRP A 179 -0.17 -8.87 -15.71
CA TRP A 179 -0.57 -8.56 -14.33
C TRP A 179 -2.02 -8.07 -14.24
N PHE A 180 -2.42 -7.14 -15.10
CA PHE A 180 -3.82 -6.66 -15.18
C PHE A 180 -4.79 -7.82 -15.43
N ASN A 181 -4.46 -8.71 -16.36
CA ASN A 181 -5.28 -9.89 -16.68
C ASN A 181 -5.33 -10.89 -15.51
N ALA A 182 -4.21 -11.15 -14.83
CA ALA A 182 -4.16 -12.06 -13.69
C ALA A 182 -5.01 -11.54 -12.51
N VAL A 183 -4.82 -10.27 -12.10
CA VAL A 183 -5.55 -9.67 -11.00
C VAL A 183 -7.05 -9.53 -11.32
N ARG A 184 -7.40 -9.09 -12.53
CA ARG A 184 -8.79 -9.03 -13.00
C ARG A 184 -9.49 -10.39 -12.92
N ASN A 185 -8.81 -11.48 -13.26
CA ASN A 185 -9.35 -12.84 -13.15
C ASN A 185 -9.49 -13.32 -11.69
N ILE A 186 -8.72 -12.76 -10.74
CA ILE A 186 -8.86 -13.04 -9.30
C ILE A 186 -10.06 -12.27 -8.72
N VAL A 187 -10.20 -10.97 -9.02
CA VAL A 187 -11.17 -10.10 -8.33
C VAL A 187 -12.55 -9.99 -9.01
N ALA A 188 -12.64 -10.07 -10.34
CA ALA A 188 -13.92 -9.89 -11.03
C ALA A 188 -14.95 -11.00 -10.72
N PRO A 189 -14.59 -12.31 -10.73
CA PRO A 189 -15.55 -13.37 -10.46
C PRO A 189 -16.16 -13.39 -9.04
N PRO A 190 -15.40 -13.29 -7.92
CA PRO A 190 -16.00 -13.38 -6.59
C PRO A 190 -16.85 -12.14 -6.25
N TYR A 191 -16.43 -10.94 -6.67
CA TYR A 191 -17.13 -9.70 -6.34
C TYR A 191 -18.19 -9.30 -7.39
N HIS A 192 -18.32 -10.04 -8.49
CA HIS A 192 -19.28 -9.79 -9.59
C HIS A 192 -19.15 -8.41 -10.25
N VAL A 193 -17.95 -7.82 -10.19
CA VAL A 193 -17.66 -6.47 -10.68
C VAL A 193 -17.10 -6.46 -12.10
N LYS A 194 -17.45 -5.43 -12.87
CA LYS A 194 -16.70 -5.05 -14.07
C LYS A 194 -15.43 -4.31 -13.64
N VAL A 195 -14.35 -4.50 -14.41
CA VAL A 195 -13.02 -3.94 -14.11
C VAL A 195 -12.43 -3.42 -15.42
N ASP A 196 -12.07 -2.14 -15.43
CA ASP A 196 -11.46 -1.42 -16.57
C ASP A 196 -10.11 -0.78 -16.18
#